data_AF-A0A925LRI3-F1
#
_entry.id   AF-A0A925LRI3-F1
#
_cell.length_a   1.000
_cell.length_b   1.000
_cell.length_c   1.000
_cell.angle_alpha   90.00
_cell.angle_beta   90.00
_cell.angle_gamma   90.00
#
_symmetry.space_group_name_H-M   'P 1'
#
loop_
_entity.id
_entity.type
_entity.pdbx_description
1 polymer ?
#
loop_
_entity_poly.entity_id
_entity_poly.type
_entity_poly.pdbx_seq_one_letter_code
_entity_poly.pdbx_strand_id
1 'polypeptide(L)'
;MATVARNDARINVRLPSELKQTIEEAASALGQTVSEFAISTVVREARQVLHNAQITRLSNRDRDRFLQALDAADARPNTALKAAARRYGKLRG
;
A
#
# COMPACT_ATOMS: atom_id res chain seq x y z
N MET A 1 -30.76 -9.97 -2.05
CA MET A 1 -30.95 -8.52 -1.81
C MET A 1 -29.58 -7.92 -1.56
N ALA A 2 -29.10 -7.03 -2.43
CA ALA A 2 -27.80 -6.38 -2.23
C ALA A 2 -27.94 -5.31 -1.14
N THR A 3 -27.20 -5.46 -0.05
CA THR A 3 -27.16 -4.48 1.03
C THR A 3 -26.54 -3.20 0.49
N VAL A 4 -27.33 -2.14 0.34
CA VAL A 4 -26.79 -0.81 0.04
C VAL A 4 -25.88 -0.41 1.21
N ALA A 5 -24.59 -0.27 0.94
CA ALA A 5 -23.62 0.15 1.93
C ALA A 5 -24.04 1.53 2.47
N ARG A 6 -24.26 1.61 3.79
CA ARG A 6 -24.60 2.87 4.46
C ARG A 6 -23.31 3.65 4.72
N ASN A 7 -23.34 4.95 4.45
CA ASN A 7 -22.25 5.86 4.83
C ASN A 7 -22.34 6.16 6.34
N ASP A 8 -21.82 5.25 7.16
CA ASP A 8 -21.85 5.34 8.63
C ASP A 8 -20.54 5.86 9.25
N ALA A 9 -19.42 5.78 8.52
CA ALA A 9 -18.12 6.25 8.95
C ALA A 9 -17.85 7.72 8.56
N ARG A 10 -17.05 8.43 9.37
CA ARG A 10 -16.65 9.83 9.14
C ARG A 10 -15.16 10.03 9.33
N ILE A 11 -14.57 10.91 8.52
CA ILE A 11 -13.20 11.42 8.69
C ILE A 11 -13.31 12.91 9.02
N ASN A 12 -12.83 13.31 10.20
CA ASN A 12 -12.81 14.72 10.63
C ASN A 12 -11.39 15.26 10.48
N VAL A 13 -11.21 16.29 9.64
CA VAL A 13 -9.90 16.90 9.36
C VAL A 13 -9.98 18.41 9.57
N ARG A 14 -8.96 18.97 10.22
CA ARG A 14 -8.74 20.42 10.30
C ARG A 14 -7.69 20.81 9.26
N LEU A 15 -7.93 21.89 8.54
CA LEU A 15 -7.02 22.42 7.53
C LEU A 15 -7.10 23.95 7.48
N PRO A 16 -6.03 24.64 7.05
CA PRO A 16 -6.07 26.06 6.73
C PRO A 16 -7.14 26.40 5.68
N SER A 17 -7.65 27.62 5.72
CA SER A 17 -8.68 28.09 4.79
C SER A 17 -8.21 28.09 3.33
N GLU A 18 -6.94 28.41 3.08
CA GLU A 18 -6.40 28.43 1.72
C GLU A 18 -6.38 27.03 1.08
N LEU A 19 -6.14 25.97 1.87
CA LEU A 19 -6.20 24.60 1.38
C LEU A 19 -7.64 24.19 1.09
N LYS A 20 -8.60 24.61 1.93
CA LYS A 20 -10.03 24.37 1.68
C LYS A 20 -10.48 25.00 0.38
N GLN A 21 -10.08 26.25 0.12
CA GLN A 21 -10.40 26.95 -1.11
C GLN A 21 -9.83 26.24 -2.34
N THR A 22 -8.57 25.79 -2.26
CA THR A 22 -7.94 25.02 -3.35
C THR A 22 -8.73 23.73 -3.67
N ILE A 23 -9.19 23.03 -2.63
CA ILE A 23 -10.00 21.81 -2.77
C ILE A 23 -11.37 22.13 -3.39
N GLU A 24 -12.00 23.24 -2.98
CA GLU A 24 -13.29 23.70 -3.53
C GLU A 24 -13.19 24.05 -5.02
N GLU A 25 -12.14 24.76 -5.42
CA GLU A 25 -11.86 25.08 -6.82
C GLU A 25 -11.65 23.82 -7.65
N ALA A 26 -10.88 22.85 -7.15
CA ALA A 26 -10.66 21.57 -7.83
C ALA A 26 -11.95 20.74 -7.95
N ALA A 27 -12.77 20.68 -6.90
CA ALA A 27 -14.05 19.99 -6.93
C ALA A 27 -15.02 20.63 -7.93
N SER A 28 -15.09 21.96 -7.94
CA SER A 28 -15.89 22.75 -8.87
C SER A 28 -15.48 22.51 -10.33
N ALA A 29 -14.18 22.48 -10.61
CA ALA A 29 -13.65 22.19 -11.95
C ALA A 29 -14.05 20.81 -12.48
N LEU A 30 -14.33 19.85 -11.59
CA LEU A 30 -14.79 18.50 -11.94
C LEU A 30 -16.32 18.33 -11.83
N GLY A 31 -17.06 19.39 -11.47
CA GLY A 31 -18.50 19.32 -11.24
C GLY A 31 -18.90 18.43 -10.06
N GLN A 32 -18.03 18.32 -9.06
CA GLN A 32 -18.21 17.47 -7.87
C GLN A 32 -18.42 18.33 -6.62
N THR A 33 -19.10 17.77 -5.62
CA THR A 33 -19.05 18.34 -4.27
C THR A 33 -17.66 18.13 -3.65
N VAL A 34 -17.30 18.97 -2.67
CA VAL A 34 -16.03 18.83 -1.91
C VAL A 34 -15.91 17.43 -1.30
N SER A 35 -17.00 16.87 -0.79
CA SER A 35 -17.01 15.53 -0.19
C SER A 35 -16.74 14.43 -1.22
N GLU A 36 -17.35 14.49 -2.41
CA GLU A 36 -17.11 13.51 -3.48
C GLU A 36 -15.67 13.59 -4.01
N PHE A 37 -15.17 14.81 -4.22
CA PHE A 37 -13.80 15.04 -4.63
C PHE A 37 -12.80 14.51 -3.58
N ALA A 38 -13.04 14.81 -2.30
CA ALA A 38 -12.19 14.36 -1.21
C ALA A 38 -12.20 12.82 -1.08
N ILE A 39 -13.39 12.19 -1.06
CA ILE A 39 -13.50 10.73 -0.93
C ILE A 39 -12.82 10.04 -2.10
N SER A 40 -13.10 10.45 -3.34
CA SER A 40 -12.53 9.82 -4.52
C SER A 40 -11.00 9.96 -4.58
N THR A 41 -10.48 11.13 -4.22
CA THR A 41 -9.04 11.38 -4.18
C THR A 41 -8.36 10.57 -3.08
N VAL A 42 -8.87 10.61 -1.85
CA VAL A 42 -8.27 9.87 -0.71
C VAL A 42 -8.32 8.37 -0.96
N VAL A 43 -9.42 7.83 -1.49
CA VAL A 43 -9.54 6.39 -1.79
C VAL A 43 -8.56 5.97 -2.90
N ARG A 44 -8.39 6.79 -3.94
CA ARG A 44 -7.43 6.51 -5.02
C ARG A 44 -6.00 6.46 -4.49
N GLU A 45 -5.59 7.47 -3.73
CA GLU A 45 -4.24 7.52 -3.14
C GLU A 45 -4.02 6.39 -2.14
N ALA A 46 -4.99 6.10 -1.27
CA ALA A 46 -4.89 5.00 -0.31
C ALA A 46 -4.68 3.66 -1.01
N ARG A 47 -5.42 3.38 -2.09
CA ARG A 47 -5.25 2.17 -2.90
C ARG A 47 -3.86 2.11 -3.54
N GLN A 48 -3.37 3.21 -4.07
CA GLN A 48 -2.03 3.26 -4.67
C GLN A 48 -0.93 3.00 -3.64
N VAL A 49 -1.05 3.60 -2.44
CA VAL A 49 -0.09 3.37 -1.34
C VAL A 49 -0.10 1.91 -0.90
N LEU A 50 -1.27 1.31 -0.70
CA LEU A 50 -1.38 -0.10 -0.31
C LEU A 50 -0.83 -1.03 -1.39
N HIS A 51 -1.11 -0.75 -2.66
CA HIS A 51 -0.59 -1.52 -3.78
C HIS A 51 0.95 -1.43 -3.85
N ASN A 52 1.50 -0.23 -3.74
CA ASN A 52 2.96 -0.03 -3.75
C ASN A 52 3.65 -0.72 -2.58
N ALA A 53 3.03 -0.71 -1.39
CA ALA A 53 3.57 -1.39 -0.21
C ALA A 53 3.60 -2.92 -0.37
N GLN A 54 2.73 -3.49 -1.21
CA GLN A 54 2.64 -4.94 -1.46
C GLN A 54 3.52 -5.41 -2.63
N ILE A 55 4.08 -4.49 -3.42
CA ILE A 55 4.92 -4.84 -4.58
C ILE A 55 6.40 -4.70 -4.24
N THR A 56 7.12 -5.81 -4.33
CA THR A 56 8.58 -5.80 -4.42
C THR A 56 8.99 -5.58 -5.88
N ARG A 57 9.41 -4.36 -6.22
CA ARG A 57 9.98 -4.07 -7.55
C ARG A 57 11.44 -4.52 -7.60
N LEU A 58 11.74 -5.43 -8.52
CA LEU A 58 13.10 -5.90 -8.77
C LEU A 58 13.69 -5.21 -10.01
N SER A 59 14.99 -4.88 -9.96
CA SER A 59 15.74 -4.57 -11.17
C SER A 59 15.80 -5.80 -12.08
N ASN A 60 16.11 -5.65 -13.38
CA ASN A 60 16.28 -6.81 -14.26
C ASN A 60 17.32 -7.80 -13.70
N ARG A 61 18.43 -7.29 -13.17
CA ARG A 61 19.47 -8.09 -12.52
C ARG A 61 18.94 -8.87 -11.31
N ASP A 62 18.14 -8.23 -10.45
CA ASP A 62 17.61 -8.88 -9.26
C ASP A 62 16.48 -9.84 -9.58
N ARG A 63 15.67 -9.54 -10.60
CA ARG A 63 14.68 -10.45 -11.17
C ARG A 63 15.35 -11.73 -11.67
N ASP A 64 16.41 -11.62 -12.48
CA ASP A 64 17.09 -12.79 -13.05
C ASP A 64 17.70 -13.66 -11.95
N ARG A 65 18.26 -13.05 -10.90
CA ARG A 65 18.73 -13.78 -9.72
C ARG A 65 17.61 -14.44 -8.94
N PHE A 66 16.49 -13.75 -8.78
CA PHE A 66 15.32 -14.28 -8.10
C PHE A 66 14.76 -15.50 -8.85
N LEU A 67 14.66 -15.43 -10.18
CA LEU A 67 14.23 -16.55 -11.02
C LEU A 67 15.20 -17.73 -10.93
N GLN A 68 16.51 -17.48 -11.05
CA GLN A 68 17.53 -18.52 -10.86
C GLN A 68 17.43 -19.20 -9.49
N ALA A 69 17.12 -18.43 -8.45
CA ALA A 69 16.92 -18.97 -7.11
C ALA A 69 15.64 -19.81 -6.98
N LEU A 70 14.57 -19.49 -7.72
CA LEU A 70 13.35 -20.30 -7.78
C LEU A 70 13.56 -21.61 -8.55
N ASP A 71 14.35 -21.57 -9.63
CA ASP A 71 14.65 -22.75 -10.45
C ASP A 71 15.62 -23.74 -9.77
N ALA A 72 16.38 -23.29 -8.77
CA ALA A 72 17.32 -24.09 -8.00
C ALA A 72 16.59 -24.99 -6.97
N ALA A 73 15.85 -25.99 -7.45
CA ALA A 73 15.00 -26.88 -6.65
C ALA A 73 15.74 -27.69 -5.56
N ASP A 74 17.06 -27.84 -5.66
CA ASP A 74 17.91 -28.59 -4.74
C ASP A 74 18.73 -27.69 -3.79
N ALA A 75 18.51 -26.37 -3.82
CA ALA A 75 19.23 -25.42 -2.99
C ALA A 75 19.05 -25.71 -1.49
N ARG A 76 20.18 -25.87 -0.77
CA ARG A 76 20.19 -26.11 0.68
C ARG A 76 20.62 -24.87 1.46
N PRO A 77 20.02 -24.60 2.64
CA PRO A 77 20.47 -23.49 3.48
C PRO A 77 21.94 -23.65 3.87
N ASN A 78 22.73 -22.60 3.64
CA ASN A 78 24.12 -22.58 4.07
C ASN A 78 24.24 -22.49 5.61
N THR A 79 25.47 -22.61 6.11
CA THR A 79 25.75 -22.58 7.55
C THR A 79 25.27 -21.29 8.23
N ALA A 80 25.40 -20.15 7.54
CA ALA A 80 24.96 -18.84 8.03
C ALA A 80 23.42 -18.74 8.15
N LEU A 81 22.67 -19.21 7.16
CA LEU A 81 21.20 -19.27 7.19
C LEU A 81 20.70 -20.16 8.32
N LYS A 82 21.30 -21.35 8.50
CA LYS A 82 20.99 -22.25 9.63
C LYS A 82 21.27 -21.60 10.98
N ALA A 83 22.37 -20.84 11.10
CA ALA A 83 22.68 -20.10 12.32
C ALA A 83 21.67 -18.97 12.59
N ALA A 84 21.26 -18.24 11.56
CA ALA A 84 20.26 -17.17 11.66
C ALA A 84 18.89 -17.70 12.12
N ALA A 85 18.41 -18.80 11.53
CA ALA A 85 17.16 -19.45 11.93
C ALA A 85 17.17 -19.88 13.42
N ARG A 86 18.30 -20.45 13.88
CA ARG A 86 18.48 -20.83 15.30
C ARG A 86 18.45 -19.63 16.24
N ARG A 87 19.06 -18.50 15.87
CA ARG A 87 19.00 -17.27 16.68
C ARG A 87 17.57 -16.73 16.78
N TYR A 88 16.84 -16.72 15.67
CA TYR A 88 15.46 -16.24 15.64
C TYR A 88 14.53 -17.08 16.52
N GLY A 89 14.69 -18.42 16.50
CA GLY A 89 13.92 -19.32 17.36
C GLY A 89 14.12 -19.05 18.86
N LYS A 90 15.33 -18.63 19.27
CA LYS A 90 15.62 -18.26 20.67
C LYS A 90 15.06 -16.90 21.10
N LEU A 91 14.67 -16.03 20.15
CA LEU A 91 14.08 -14.70 20.42
C LEU A 91 12.56 -14.74 20.55
N ARG A 92 11.92 -15.80 20.03
CA ARG A 92 10.47 -15.98 20.01
C ARG A 92 9.94 -17.08 20.95
N GLY A 93 10.82 -17.83 21.61
CA GLY A 93 10.49 -18.75 22.70
C GLY A 93 10.93 -18.16 24.02
#